data_AF-E3FRS9-F1
#
_entry.id   AF-E3FRS9-F1
#
_cell.length_a   1.000
_cell.length_b   1.000
_cell.length_c   1.000
_cell.angle_alpha   90.00
_cell.angle_beta   90.00
_cell.angle_gamma   90.00
#
_symmetry.space_group_name_H-M   'P 1'
#
loop_
_entity.id
_entity.type
_entity.pdbx_description
1 polymer ?
#
loop_
_entity_poly.entity_id
_entity_poly.type
_entity_poly.pdbx_seq_one_letter_code
_entity_poly.pdbx_strand_id
1 'polypeptide(L)'
;MKASVPWLLGVCLLGGVAEAGKPRKPNAREQAEVKQALAGAGEPVAKKTFQVALKGAGSLLFVPVLDFTVQPPLRLHLVQDGKILHTLSSSAADKAWPILQFEDVSFKDVNGDGFEDILTLARYMPGVGPKAGKPFHQAAVYLSRGGKSFEPVAKDVGDALNQPPPSKLPEVLKRLKKISKARLSLPKPAPPAPTQVSASPSP
;
A
#
# COMPACT_ATOMS: atom_id res chain seq x y z
N MET A 1 -56.14 8.52 29.70
CA MET A 1 -55.70 7.35 28.91
C MET A 1 -54.25 7.62 28.50
N LYS A 2 -53.28 6.89 29.07
CA LYS A 2 -51.84 7.11 28.81
C LYS A 2 -51.40 6.16 27.70
N ALA A 3 -50.95 6.72 26.57
CA ALA A 3 -50.35 5.98 25.48
C ALA A 3 -48.92 5.58 25.86
N SER A 4 -48.61 4.30 25.74
CA SER A 4 -47.28 3.72 25.93
C SER A 4 -46.63 3.59 24.56
N VAL A 5 -45.48 4.20 24.35
CA VAL A 5 -44.65 4.03 23.15
C VAL A 5 -43.43 3.21 23.53
N PRO A 6 -43.14 2.07 22.87
CA PRO A 6 -41.95 1.28 23.15
C PRO A 6 -40.74 1.88 22.41
N TRP A 7 -39.66 2.10 23.14
CA TRP A 7 -38.37 2.52 22.58
C TRP A 7 -37.61 1.28 22.08
N LEU A 8 -37.50 1.17 20.76
CA LEU A 8 -36.59 0.29 20.04
C LEU A 8 -35.59 1.21 19.35
N LEU A 9 -34.31 1.19 19.73
CA LEU A 9 -33.10 1.64 19.00
C LEU A 9 -31.97 1.77 20.03
N GLY A 10 -30.77 1.23 19.86
CA GLY A 10 -30.20 0.50 18.74
C GLY A 10 -28.99 -0.30 19.22
N VAL A 11 -28.73 -1.40 18.53
CA VAL A 11 -27.53 -2.22 18.72
C VAL A 11 -26.33 -1.36 18.31
N CYS A 12 -25.50 -0.97 19.28
CA CYS A 12 -24.18 -0.43 19.02
C CYS A 12 -23.35 -1.50 18.29
N LEU A 13 -23.12 -1.30 16.99
CA LEU A 13 -22.04 -1.96 16.26
C LEU A 13 -20.71 -1.51 16.87
N LEU A 14 -20.20 -2.30 17.81
CA LEU A 14 -18.84 -2.21 18.33
C LEU A 14 -17.85 -2.70 17.26
N GLY A 15 -17.75 -1.94 16.16
CA GLY A 15 -16.55 -1.95 15.33
C GLY A 15 -15.51 -1.11 16.04
N GLY A 16 -14.60 -1.72 16.78
CA GLY A 16 -13.51 -1.01 17.46
C GLY A 16 -12.81 -0.04 16.49
N VAL A 17 -12.60 1.19 16.93
CA VAL A 17 -11.91 2.22 16.16
C VAL A 17 -10.53 1.67 15.79
N ALA A 18 -10.29 1.46 14.49
CA ALA A 18 -9.02 0.94 14.02
C ALA A 18 -7.90 1.92 14.42
N GLU A 19 -6.90 1.41 15.15
CA GLU A 19 -5.72 2.20 15.49
C GLU A 19 -4.87 2.42 14.24
N ALA A 20 -4.42 3.66 14.01
CA ALA A 20 -3.68 4.03 12.82
C ALA A 20 -2.42 3.15 12.66
N GLY A 21 -2.21 2.65 11.44
CA GLY A 21 -1.08 1.79 11.09
C GLY A 21 -1.13 0.36 11.66
N LYS A 22 -2.15 -0.02 12.43
CA LYS A 22 -2.29 -1.39 12.96
C LYS A 22 -3.23 -2.22 12.08
N PRO A 23 -2.70 -3.13 11.25
CA PRO A 23 -3.55 -3.96 10.40
C PRO A 23 -4.32 -5.00 11.22
N ARG A 24 -5.55 -5.28 10.81
CA ARG A 24 -6.35 -6.40 11.31
C ARG A 24 -6.92 -7.22 10.16
N LYS A 25 -7.40 -8.42 10.48
CA LYS A 25 -8.13 -9.24 9.51
C LYS A 25 -9.42 -8.53 9.06
N PRO A 26 -9.74 -8.52 7.76
CA PRO A 26 -11.02 -8.02 7.27
C PRO A 26 -12.20 -8.86 7.78
N ASN A 27 -13.30 -8.20 8.13
CA ASN A 27 -14.57 -8.87 8.47
C ASN A 27 -15.34 -9.31 7.19
N ALA A 28 -16.48 -9.98 7.35
CA ALA A 28 -17.24 -10.52 6.21
C ALA A 28 -17.73 -9.45 5.22
N ARG A 29 -18.15 -8.28 5.72
CA ARG A 29 -18.57 -7.15 4.87
C ARG A 29 -17.39 -6.62 4.07
N GLU A 30 -16.26 -6.38 4.74
CA GLU A 30 -15.04 -5.91 4.10
C GLU A 30 -14.49 -6.90 3.07
N GLN A 31 -14.62 -8.21 3.32
CA GLN A 31 -14.28 -9.23 2.32
C GLN A 31 -15.20 -9.17 1.09
N ALA A 32 -16.50 -8.88 1.28
CA ALA A 32 -17.42 -8.66 0.17
C ALA A 32 -17.04 -7.40 -0.62
N GLU A 33 -16.60 -6.32 0.05
CA GLU A 33 -16.09 -5.11 -0.59
C GLU A 33 -14.83 -5.40 -1.42
N VAL A 34 -13.89 -6.22 -0.91
CA VAL A 34 -12.73 -6.68 -1.71
C VAL A 34 -13.19 -7.43 -2.95
N LYS A 35 -14.12 -8.39 -2.81
CA LYS A 35 -14.62 -9.18 -3.95
C LYS A 35 -15.29 -8.29 -5.00
N GLN A 36 -16.06 -7.30 -4.57
CA GLN A 36 -16.69 -6.32 -5.46
C GLN A 36 -15.63 -5.49 -6.19
N ALA A 37 -14.65 -4.95 -5.45
CA ALA A 37 -13.59 -4.10 -6.00
C ALA A 37 -12.71 -4.84 -7.02
N LEU A 38 -12.50 -6.14 -6.80
CA LEU A 38 -11.65 -6.99 -7.64
C LEU A 38 -12.41 -7.74 -8.75
N ALA A 39 -13.68 -7.44 -9.00
CA ALA A 39 -14.42 -8.11 -10.08
C ALA A 39 -13.68 -7.94 -11.43
N GLY A 40 -13.06 -9.01 -11.92
CA GLY A 40 -12.23 -9.02 -13.14
C GLY A 40 -10.78 -8.57 -12.96
N ALA A 41 -10.35 -8.24 -11.74
CA ALA A 41 -9.02 -7.75 -11.42
C ALA A 41 -8.13 -8.77 -10.69
N GLY A 42 -8.49 -10.06 -10.67
CA GLY A 42 -7.70 -11.15 -10.07
C GLY A 42 -8.07 -11.48 -8.61
N GLU A 43 -7.49 -12.56 -8.09
CA GLU A 43 -7.79 -13.06 -6.74
C GLU A 43 -6.84 -12.45 -5.68
N PRO A 44 -7.35 -12.01 -4.52
CA PRO A 44 -6.51 -11.48 -3.46
C PRO A 44 -5.69 -12.59 -2.78
N VAL A 45 -4.48 -12.26 -2.34
CA VAL A 45 -3.72 -13.11 -1.42
C VAL A 45 -4.35 -13.00 -0.03
N ALA A 46 -5.43 -13.76 0.19
CA ALA A 46 -6.35 -13.56 1.31
C ALA A 46 -5.70 -13.48 2.71
N LYS A 47 -4.64 -14.27 2.96
CA LYS A 47 -3.89 -14.24 4.25
C LYS A 47 -3.07 -12.96 4.45
N LYS A 48 -2.91 -12.16 3.41
CA LYS A 48 -2.13 -10.92 3.36
C LYS A 48 -3.00 -9.71 3.00
N THR A 49 -4.31 -9.89 3.02
CA THR A 49 -5.30 -8.81 2.92
C THR A 49 -5.64 -8.32 4.31
N PHE A 50 -5.56 -7.01 4.53
CA PHE A 50 -5.74 -6.40 5.84
C PHE A 50 -6.65 -5.18 5.78
N GLN A 51 -7.47 -4.99 6.81
CA GLN A 51 -8.05 -3.68 7.08
C GLN A 51 -7.04 -2.87 7.90
N VAL A 52 -6.85 -1.60 7.52
CA VAL A 52 -5.95 -0.68 8.21
C VAL A 52 -6.52 0.73 8.15
N ALA A 53 -6.34 1.50 9.23
CA ALA A 53 -6.54 2.95 9.19
C ALA A 53 -5.21 3.63 8.90
N LEU A 54 -5.17 4.50 7.90
CA LEU A 54 -4.02 5.36 7.60
C LEU A 54 -4.43 6.81 7.80
N LYS A 55 -3.59 7.61 8.46
CA LYS A 55 -3.89 9.03 8.64
C LYS A 55 -4.05 9.72 7.28
N GLY A 56 -5.01 10.63 7.16
CA GLY A 56 -5.32 11.33 5.91
C GLY A 56 -6.10 10.52 4.87
N ALA A 57 -6.01 9.19 4.88
CA ALA A 57 -6.74 8.31 3.96
C ALA A 57 -7.95 7.60 4.60
N GLY A 58 -7.98 7.52 5.93
CA GLY A 58 -9.04 6.85 6.69
C GLY A 58 -8.89 5.33 6.72
N SER A 59 -10.01 4.64 6.91
CA SER A 59 -10.07 3.18 6.93
C SER A 59 -10.09 2.61 5.52
N LEU A 60 -9.15 1.71 5.24
CA LEU A 60 -8.91 1.12 3.92
C LEU A 60 -8.70 -0.39 4.05
N LEU A 61 -8.80 -1.08 2.93
CA LEU A 61 -8.37 -2.47 2.75
C LEU A 61 -7.10 -2.49 1.92
N PHE A 62 -6.00 -2.99 2.48
CA PHE A 62 -4.80 -3.32 1.72
C PHE A 62 -4.96 -4.71 1.12
N VAL A 63 -4.88 -4.80 -0.21
CA VAL A 63 -5.23 -6.00 -0.97
C VAL A 63 -4.11 -6.33 -1.98
N PRO A 64 -3.17 -7.22 -1.61
CA PRO A 64 -2.23 -7.78 -2.58
C PRO A 64 -2.95 -8.79 -3.49
N VAL A 65 -2.70 -8.70 -4.79
CA VAL A 65 -3.21 -9.60 -5.83
C VAL A 65 -2.03 -10.19 -6.58
N LEU A 66 -2.04 -11.51 -6.78
CA LEU A 66 -1.11 -12.21 -7.65
C LEU A 66 -1.87 -12.71 -8.88
N ASP A 67 -1.51 -12.17 -10.03
CA ASP A 67 -2.13 -12.50 -11.30
C ASP A 67 -1.04 -12.75 -12.34
N PHE A 68 -0.71 -14.02 -12.55
CA PHE A 68 0.36 -14.45 -13.46
C PHE A 68 -0.01 -14.32 -14.94
N THR A 69 -1.20 -13.79 -15.27
CA THR A 69 -1.60 -13.47 -16.65
C THR A 69 -1.20 -12.06 -17.06
N VAL A 70 -0.78 -11.21 -16.11
CA VAL A 70 -0.34 -9.83 -16.34
C VAL A 70 1.11 -9.62 -15.93
N GLN A 71 1.76 -8.60 -16.53
CA GLN A 71 3.14 -8.25 -16.20
C GLN A 71 3.21 -6.81 -15.65
N PRO A 72 3.74 -6.58 -14.44
CA PRO A 72 4.19 -7.60 -13.47
C PRO A 72 3.01 -8.28 -12.74
N PRO A 73 3.18 -9.54 -12.28
CA PRO A 73 2.09 -10.30 -11.66
C PRO A 73 1.57 -9.75 -10.32
N LEU A 74 2.41 -9.03 -9.56
CA LEU A 74 2.04 -8.46 -8.27
C LEU A 74 1.37 -7.09 -8.46
N ARG A 75 0.14 -6.97 -7.96
CA ARG A 75 -0.55 -5.68 -7.81
C ARG A 75 -0.93 -5.46 -6.35
N LEU A 76 -0.72 -4.25 -5.86
CA LEU A 76 -1.02 -3.87 -4.48
C LEU A 76 -2.10 -2.80 -4.51
N HIS A 77 -3.31 -3.14 -4.09
CA HIS A 77 -4.47 -2.25 -4.12
C HIS A 77 -4.79 -1.71 -2.73
N LEU A 78 -5.22 -0.46 -2.68
CA LEU A 78 -5.93 0.12 -1.55
C LEU A 78 -7.40 0.24 -1.95
N VAL A 79 -8.27 -0.48 -1.23
CA VAL A 79 -9.70 -0.57 -1.52
C VAL A 79 -10.49 0.15 -0.43
N GLN A 80 -11.52 0.88 -0.84
CA GLN A 80 -12.46 1.56 0.05
C GLN A 80 -13.83 1.57 -0.63
N ASP A 81 -14.89 1.29 0.13
CA ASP A 81 -16.28 1.30 -0.35
C ASP A 81 -16.50 0.45 -1.62
N GLY A 82 -15.88 -0.74 -1.65
CA GLY A 82 -15.98 -1.66 -2.79
C GLY A 82 -15.30 -1.17 -4.08
N LYS A 83 -14.42 -0.17 -4.01
CA LYS A 83 -13.67 0.38 -5.16
C LYS A 83 -12.17 0.38 -4.89
N ILE A 84 -11.38 0.14 -5.93
CA ILE A 84 -9.93 0.36 -5.88
C ILE A 84 -9.69 1.87 -5.88
N LEU A 85 -9.27 2.41 -4.74
CA LEU A 85 -8.92 3.82 -4.59
C LEU A 85 -7.51 4.11 -5.14
N HIS A 86 -6.57 3.22 -4.82
CA HIS A 86 -5.19 3.31 -5.33
C HIS A 86 -4.65 1.94 -5.73
N THR A 87 -3.76 1.95 -6.73
CA THR A 87 -2.86 0.85 -7.02
C THR A 87 -1.44 1.36 -6.84
N LEU A 88 -0.67 0.75 -5.95
CA LEU A 88 0.71 1.15 -5.72
C LEU A 88 1.56 0.80 -6.95
N SER A 89 2.54 1.65 -7.27
CA SER A 89 3.43 1.40 -8.40
C SER A 89 4.23 0.11 -8.19
N SER A 90 4.46 -0.65 -9.26
CA SER A 90 5.31 -1.83 -9.19
C SER A 90 6.75 -1.45 -8.85
N SER A 91 7.37 -2.21 -7.95
CA SER A 91 8.76 -2.01 -7.53
C SER A 91 9.74 -2.39 -8.65
N ALA A 92 11.02 -2.03 -8.46
CA ALA A 92 12.07 -2.49 -9.37
C ALA A 92 12.18 -4.02 -9.40
N ALA A 93 11.93 -4.69 -8.26
CA ALA A 93 11.96 -6.15 -8.18
C ALA A 93 10.84 -6.81 -8.98
N ASP A 94 9.62 -6.28 -8.89
CA ASP A 94 8.46 -6.77 -9.65
C ASP A 94 8.68 -6.76 -11.16
N LYS A 95 9.44 -5.77 -11.64
CA LYS A 95 9.77 -5.60 -13.05
C LYS A 95 10.95 -6.48 -13.49
N ALA A 96 11.85 -6.81 -12.55
CA ALA A 96 13.13 -7.45 -12.85
C ALA A 96 13.08 -8.99 -12.72
N TRP A 97 12.28 -9.51 -11.79
CA TRP A 97 12.31 -10.93 -11.46
C TRP A 97 10.90 -11.53 -11.31
N PRO A 98 10.72 -12.80 -11.69
CA PRO A 98 9.53 -13.55 -11.34
C PRO A 98 9.28 -13.54 -9.83
N ILE A 99 8.09 -13.12 -9.43
CA ILE A 99 7.64 -13.23 -8.06
C ILE A 99 7.23 -14.67 -7.75
N LEU A 100 7.60 -15.15 -6.57
CA LEU A 100 7.15 -16.42 -6.02
C LEU A 100 6.01 -16.22 -5.02
N GLN A 101 6.11 -15.19 -4.17
CA GLN A 101 5.19 -14.99 -3.06
C GLN A 101 5.20 -13.55 -2.54
N PHE A 102 4.03 -13.01 -2.20
CA PHE A 102 3.93 -11.85 -1.33
C PHE A 102 4.04 -12.28 0.14
N GLU A 103 5.04 -11.79 0.87
CA GLU A 103 5.41 -12.31 2.19
C GLU A 103 4.80 -11.50 3.32
N ASP A 104 4.94 -10.18 3.31
CA ASP A 104 4.57 -9.37 4.46
C ASP A 104 4.33 -7.90 4.13
N VAL A 105 3.62 -7.20 5.02
CA VAL A 105 3.37 -5.77 4.94
C VAL A 105 3.43 -5.11 6.32
N SER A 106 3.91 -3.87 6.37
CA SER A 106 3.87 -3.03 7.56
C SER A 106 3.41 -1.62 7.19
N PHE A 107 2.65 -0.99 8.08
CA PHE A 107 2.15 0.38 7.94
C PHE A 107 2.78 1.22 9.03
N LYS A 108 3.69 2.13 8.67
CA LYS A 108 4.45 2.90 9.65
C LYS A 108 4.96 4.19 9.04
N ASP A 109 4.86 5.27 9.79
CA ASP A 109 5.57 6.51 9.48
C ASP A 109 7.09 6.29 9.62
N VAL A 110 7.81 6.18 8.48
CA VAL A 110 9.26 5.94 8.46
C VAL A 110 10.06 7.18 8.14
N ASN A 111 9.45 8.22 7.57
CA ASN A 111 10.10 9.50 7.29
C ASN A 111 9.87 10.55 8.41
N GLY A 112 8.91 10.32 9.30
CA GLY A 112 8.53 11.18 10.41
C GLY A 112 7.64 12.35 10.01
N ASP A 113 6.87 12.24 8.93
CA ASP A 113 5.94 13.29 8.47
C ASP A 113 4.54 13.20 9.12
N GLY A 114 4.34 12.20 9.97
CA GLY A 114 3.11 11.97 10.72
C GLY A 114 2.05 11.21 9.95
N PHE A 115 2.34 10.66 8.76
CA PHE A 115 1.47 9.79 7.98
C PHE A 115 2.10 8.40 7.84
N GLU A 116 1.31 7.33 7.93
CA GLU A 116 1.85 5.98 7.79
C GLU A 116 2.22 5.67 6.32
N ASP A 117 3.45 5.19 6.14
CA ASP A 117 3.97 4.66 4.88
C ASP A 117 3.68 3.15 4.76
N ILE A 118 3.79 2.60 3.55
CA ILE A 118 3.56 1.17 3.29
C ILE A 118 4.90 0.50 2.97
N LEU A 119 5.26 -0.51 3.75
CA LEU A 119 6.44 -1.34 3.52
C LEU A 119 6.00 -2.74 3.16
N THR A 120 6.52 -3.29 2.09
CA THR A 120 6.21 -4.65 1.67
C THR A 120 7.46 -5.51 1.62
N LEU A 121 7.27 -6.82 1.75
CA LEU A 121 8.27 -7.83 1.50
C LEU A 121 7.66 -8.88 0.58
N ALA A 122 8.39 -9.25 -0.46
CA ALA A 122 8.02 -10.32 -1.37
C ALA A 122 9.24 -11.15 -1.73
N ARG A 123 9.00 -12.42 -2.09
CA ARG A 123 10.04 -13.38 -2.47
C ARG A 123 10.04 -13.55 -3.99
N TYR A 124 11.22 -13.45 -4.58
CA TYR A 124 11.47 -13.53 -6.02
C TYR A 124 12.52 -14.58 -6.31
N MET A 125 12.65 -14.98 -7.58
CA MET A 125 13.66 -15.94 -8.02
C MET A 125 14.22 -15.53 -9.38
N PRO A 126 15.55 -15.36 -9.53
CA PRO A 126 16.13 -15.06 -10.83
C PRO A 126 15.99 -16.27 -11.76
N GLY A 127 15.59 -16.03 -13.01
CA GLY A 127 15.54 -17.08 -14.03
C GLY A 127 16.91 -17.39 -14.66
N VAL A 128 17.86 -16.44 -14.63
CA VAL A 128 19.16 -16.55 -15.33
C VAL A 128 20.32 -16.00 -14.49
N GLY A 129 21.55 -16.41 -14.84
CA GLY A 129 22.81 -15.95 -14.22
C GLY A 129 23.29 -16.78 -13.02
N PRO A 130 24.38 -16.38 -12.35
CA PRO A 130 25.02 -17.17 -11.28
C PRO A 130 24.15 -17.44 -10.04
N LYS A 131 23.06 -16.67 -9.88
CA LYS A 131 22.07 -16.82 -8.81
C LYS A 131 20.74 -17.39 -9.30
N ALA A 132 20.67 -17.91 -10.53
CA ALA A 132 19.47 -18.53 -11.07
C ALA A 132 18.94 -19.63 -10.13
N GLY A 133 17.62 -19.70 -10.00
CA GLY A 133 16.95 -20.71 -9.18
C GLY A 133 17.13 -20.54 -7.65
N LYS A 134 17.78 -19.47 -7.18
CA LYS A 134 17.92 -19.18 -5.74
C LYS A 134 16.94 -18.08 -5.32
N PRO A 135 15.88 -18.41 -4.55
CA PRO A 135 14.95 -17.40 -4.05
C PRO A 135 15.61 -16.39 -3.11
N PHE A 136 15.11 -15.17 -3.14
CA PHE A 136 15.53 -14.08 -2.24
C PHE A 136 14.37 -13.12 -2.01
N HIS A 137 14.39 -12.37 -0.90
CA HIS A 137 13.38 -11.36 -0.65
C HIS A 137 13.79 -10.00 -1.19
N GLN A 138 12.82 -9.21 -1.61
CA GLN A 138 12.96 -7.79 -1.87
C GLN A 138 11.90 -7.02 -1.10
N ALA A 139 12.31 -5.88 -0.55
CA ALA A 139 11.43 -4.93 0.09
C ALA A 139 11.15 -3.74 -0.83
N ALA A 140 9.91 -3.24 -0.77
CA ALA A 140 9.52 -1.95 -1.34
C ALA A 140 8.96 -1.06 -0.24
N VAL A 141 9.19 0.24 -0.35
CA VAL A 141 8.70 1.25 0.59
C VAL A 141 8.00 2.33 -0.21
N TYR A 142 6.76 2.62 0.16
CA TYR A 142 5.90 3.61 -0.45
C TYR A 142 5.58 4.69 0.56
N LEU A 143 6.15 5.88 0.37
CA LEU A 143 5.93 7.03 1.23
C LEU A 143 4.57 7.65 0.96
N SER A 144 3.84 7.97 2.02
CA SER A 144 2.56 8.64 1.95
C SER A 144 2.76 10.13 1.61
N ARG A 145 1.91 10.68 0.73
CA ARG A 145 1.77 12.13 0.56
C ARG A 145 0.48 12.58 1.23
N GLY A 146 0.53 12.69 2.56
CA GLY A 146 -0.59 13.15 3.37
C GLY A 146 -1.84 12.24 3.30
N GLY A 147 -1.65 10.95 3.00
CA GLY A 147 -2.73 9.97 2.81
C GLY A 147 -3.44 10.04 1.45
N LYS A 148 -3.01 10.91 0.53
CA LYS A 148 -3.67 11.10 -0.78
C LYS A 148 -3.06 10.27 -1.91
N SER A 149 -1.77 9.97 -1.80
CA SER A 149 -1.03 9.15 -2.76
C SER A 149 0.13 8.47 -2.07
N PHE A 150 0.66 7.42 -2.67
CA PHE A 150 1.77 6.64 -2.14
C PHE A 150 2.84 6.48 -3.23
N GLU A 151 4.06 6.95 -2.96
CA GLU A 151 5.14 6.99 -3.94
C GLU A 151 6.33 6.13 -3.47
N PRO A 152 6.95 5.34 -4.36
CA PRO A 152 8.12 4.56 -3.97
C PRO A 152 9.26 5.48 -3.55
N VAL A 153 10.05 5.04 -2.56
CA VAL A 153 11.31 5.71 -2.20
C VAL A 153 12.25 5.80 -3.40
N ALA A 154 13.19 6.75 -3.34
CA ALA A 154 14.23 6.91 -4.36
C ALA A 154 15.01 5.60 -4.59
N LYS A 155 15.44 5.39 -5.83
CA LYS A 155 16.06 4.12 -6.27
C LYS A 155 17.27 3.73 -5.40
N ASP A 156 18.13 4.68 -5.10
CA ASP A 156 19.33 4.49 -4.28
C ASP A 156 19.01 4.09 -2.82
N VAL A 157 17.90 4.61 -2.27
CA VAL A 157 17.35 4.16 -0.98
C VAL A 157 16.84 2.73 -1.10
N GLY A 158 16.03 2.43 -2.11
CA GLY A 158 15.53 1.08 -2.37
C GLY A 158 16.65 0.05 -2.55
N ASP A 159 17.71 0.40 -3.27
CA ASP A 159 18.90 -0.45 -3.44
C ASP A 159 19.60 -0.69 -2.10
N ALA A 160 19.80 0.34 -1.29
CA ALA A 160 20.42 0.21 0.04
C ALA A 160 19.59 -0.66 1.01
N LEU A 161 18.26 -0.64 0.91
CA LEU A 161 17.40 -1.52 1.70
C LEU A 161 17.50 -2.99 1.28
N ASN A 162 17.92 -3.26 0.04
CA ASN A 162 17.92 -4.57 -0.58
C ASN A 162 19.33 -5.16 -0.82
N GLN A 163 20.38 -4.50 -0.34
CA GLN A 163 21.76 -4.97 -0.45
C GLN A 163 22.42 -5.09 0.94
N PRO A 164 22.60 -6.32 1.48
CA PRO A 164 22.13 -7.60 0.93
C PRO A 164 20.60 -7.73 1.02
N PRO A 165 19.96 -8.67 0.30
CA PRO A 165 18.51 -8.91 0.40
C PRO A 165 18.07 -9.10 1.86
N PRO A 166 17.01 -8.43 2.34
CA PRO A 166 16.56 -8.57 3.72
C PRO A 166 15.94 -9.95 3.96
N SER A 167 15.97 -10.42 5.20
CA SER A 167 15.31 -11.67 5.59
C SER A 167 13.83 -11.47 6.01
N LYS A 168 13.50 -10.29 6.55
CA LYS A 168 12.19 -9.95 7.14
C LYS A 168 12.01 -8.44 7.29
N LEU A 169 10.77 -7.96 7.40
CA LEU A 169 10.46 -6.53 7.55
C LEU A 169 11.14 -5.83 8.75
N PRO A 170 11.31 -6.44 9.94
CA PRO A 170 12.06 -5.81 11.03
C PRO A 170 13.50 -5.41 10.66
N GLU A 171 14.13 -6.15 9.75
CA GLU A 171 15.45 -5.83 9.24
C GLU A 171 15.42 -4.59 8.34
N VAL A 172 14.43 -4.51 7.45
CA VAL A 172 14.18 -3.34 6.58
C VAL A 172 13.95 -2.09 7.44
N LEU A 173 13.10 -2.19 8.47
CA LEU A 173 12.84 -1.11 9.41
C LEU A 173 14.11 -0.67 10.16
N LYS A 174 14.98 -1.61 10.53
CA LYS A 174 16.28 -1.29 11.15
C LYS A 174 17.20 -0.54 10.18
N ARG A 175 17.18 -0.89 8.89
CA ARG A 175 17.95 -0.20 7.84
C ARG A 175 17.41 1.20 7.59
N LEU A 176 16.09 1.37 7.48
CA LEU A 176 15.44 2.67 7.32
C LEU A 176 15.81 3.67 8.42
N LYS A 177 15.87 3.22 9.69
CA LYS A 177 16.31 4.07 10.81
C LYS A 177 17.74 4.62 10.67
N LYS A 178 18.58 4.03 9.81
CA LYS A 178 19.95 4.49 9.53
C LYS A 178 20.01 5.43 8.33
N ILE A 179 18.94 5.54 7.55
CA ILE A 179 18.86 6.43 6.40
C ILE A 179 18.41 7.81 6.90
N SER A 180 19.06 8.87 6.43
CA SER A 180 18.68 10.23 6.82
C SER A 180 17.26 10.55 6.36
N LYS A 181 16.50 11.29 7.18
CA LYS A 181 15.14 11.71 6.83
C LYS A 181 15.07 12.50 5.52
N ALA A 182 16.10 13.29 5.21
CA ALA A 182 16.20 14.03 3.94
C ALA A 182 16.24 13.11 2.71
N ARG A 183 16.74 11.87 2.83
CA ARG A 183 16.69 10.87 1.76
C ARG A 183 15.37 10.09 1.74
N LEU A 184 14.59 10.15 2.82
CA LEU A 184 13.26 9.57 2.96
C LEU A 184 12.16 10.62 2.77
N SER A 185 12.43 11.74 2.11
CA SER A 185 11.42 12.73 1.76
C SER A 185 11.06 12.64 0.29
N LEU A 186 9.76 12.71 0.00
CA LEU A 186 9.30 12.89 -1.37
C LEU A 186 9.65 14.31 -1.86
N PRO A 187 9.96 14.50 -3.16
CA PRO A 187 10.12 15.82 -3.73
C PRO A 187 8.86 16.66 -3.48
N LYS A 188 9.06 17.96 -3.25
CA LYS A 188 7.94 18.91 -3.18
C LYS A 188 7.19 18.88 -4.52
N PRO A 189 5.85 18.84 -4.53
CA PRO A 189 5.09 18.95 -5.77
C PRO A 189 5.56 20.18 -6.54
N ALA A 190 5.76 20.03 -7.85
CA ALA A 190 6.01 21.19 -8.70
C ALA A 190 4.83 22.16 -8.55
N PRO A 191 5.08 23.48 -8.44
CA PRO A 191 4.00 24.45 -8.47
C PRO A 191 3.17 24.24 -9.75
N PRO A 192 1.84 24.44 -9.70
CA PRO A 192 1.01 24.32 -10.89
C PRO A 192 1.58 25.22 -11.98
N ALA A 193 1.70 24.67 -13.20
CA ALA A 193 2.13 25.46 -14.35
C ALA A 193 1.25 26.72 -14.45
N PRO A 194 1.82 27.91 -14.69
CA PRO A 194 1.02 29.10 -14.86
C PRO A 194 0.04 28.86 -16.02
N THR A 195 -1.26 28.99 -15.72
CA THR A 195 -2.31 28.92 -16.72
C THR A 195 -1.98 29.94 -17.80
N GLN A 196 -1.60 29.48 -19.00
CA GLN A 196 -1.49 30.38 -20.14
C GLN A 196 -2.89 30.90 -20.45
N VAL A 197 -3.18 32.12 -20.02
CA VAL A 197 -4.33 32.88 -20.50
C VAL A 197 -4.04 33.16 -21.97
N SER A 198 -4.59 32.31 -22.83
CA SER A 198 -4.58 32.52 -24.27
C SER A 198 -5.31 33.83 -24.53
N ALA A 199 -4.56 34.90 -24.78
CA ALA A 199 -5.14 36.15 -25.24
C ALA A 199 -5.77 35.88 -26.60
N SER A 200 -7.11 35.90 -26.66
CA SER A 200 -7.83 35.92 -27.93
C SER A 200 -7.34 37.11 -28.76
N PRO A 201 -7.00 36.93 -30.05
CA PRO A 201 -6.78 38.07 -30.92
C PRO A 201 -8.10 38.86 -31.03
N SER A 202 -8.03 40.15 -30.72
CA SER A 202 -9.13 41.09 -30.98
C SER A 202 -9.36 41.23 -32.49
N PRO A 203 -10.62 41.48 -32.91
CA PRO A 203 -11.04 41.45 -34.32
C PRO A 203 -10.40 42.55 -35.19
#